data_AF-A0A7T6Z2X4-F1
#
_entry.id   AF-A0A7T6Z2X4-F1
#
_cell.length_a   1.000
_cell.length_b   1.000
_cell.length_c   1.000
_cell.angle_alpha   90.00
_cell.angle_beta   90.00
_cell.angle_gamma   90.00
#
_symmetry.space_group_name_H-M   'P 1'
#
loop_
_entity.id
_entity.type
_entity.pdbx_description
1 polymer ?
#
loop_
_entity_poly.entity_id
_entity_poly.type
_entity_poly.pdbx_seq_one_letter_code
_entity_poly.pdbx_strand_id
1 'polypeptide(L)' 'MVGKSFDTFTPLGSYLETELDPLNARIEARVGHVEKQNSPINLMIVPIKDMVAYLSSVMTLKKGAVMREIG' A
#
# COMPACT_ATOMS: atom_id res chain seq x y z
N MET A 1 -6.46 -19.59 -3.92
CA MET A 1 -5.78 -18.48 -3.21
C MET A 1 -4.33 -18.88 -2.94
N VAL A 2 -3.48 -18.79 -3.97
CA VAL A 2 -2.03 -19.07 -3.87
C VAL A 2 -1.22 -17.94 -4.55
N GLY A 3 -1.83 -17.21 -5.50
CA GLY A 3 -1.15 -16.18 -6.29
C GLY A 3 -0.55 -14.99 -5.55
N LYS A 4 -1.00 -14.66 -4.32
CA LYS A 4 -0.54 -13.48 -3.57
C LYS A 4 0.37 -13.77 -2.38
N SER A 5 0.69 -15.04 -2.15
CA SER A 5 1.47 -15.51 -0.98
C SER A 5 2.71 -16.31 -1.39
N PHE A 6 3.11 -16.23 -2.66
CA PHE A 6 4.37 -16.82 -3.10
C PHE A 6 5.56 -16.08 -2.49
N ASP A 7 6.63 -16.83 -2.22
CA ASP A 7 7.87 -16.24 -1.73
C ASP A 7 8.35 -15.15 -2.72
N THR A 8 8.77 -14.00 -2.18
CA THR A 8 9.14 -12.75 -2.89
C THR A 8 7.99 -11.93 -3.49
N PHE A 9 6.73 -12.38 -3.43
CA PHE A 9 5.59 -11.64 -4.00
C PHE A 9 5.26 -10.33 -3.25
N THR A 10 5.95 -10.08 -2.15
CA THR A 10 5.82 -8.89 -1.31
C THR A 10 7.16 -8.15 -1.23
N PRO A 11 7.53 -7.36 -2.25
CA PRO A 11 8.60 -6.39 -2.08
C PRO A 11 8.17 -5.34 -1.06
N LEU A 12 8.96 -5.15 -0.02
CA LEU A 12 8.83 -4.06 0.94
C LEU A 12 10.04 -3.15 0.80
N GLY A 13 9.81 -1.84 0.86
CA GLY A 13 10.77 -0.81 0.48
C GLY A 13 12.05 -0.77 1.33
N SER A 14 13.03 0.02 0.87
CA SER A 14 14.38 0.12 1.44
C SER A 14 14.42 0.65 2.88
N TYR A 15 13.45 1.47 3.28
CA TYR A 15 13.30 2.04 4.61
C TYR A 15 11.83 2.46 4.86
N LEU A 16 11.47 2.68 6.12
CA LEU A 16 10.16 3.20 6.52
C LEU A 16 10.27 4.72 6.76
N GLU A 17 9.56 5.52 5.98
CA GLU A 17 9.46 6.97 6.18
C GLU A 17 8.33 7.31 7.14
N THR A 18 8.62 8.12 8.17
CA THR A 18 7.65 8.48 9.23
C THR A 18 7.13 9.90 9.10
N GLU A 19 7.78 10.77 8.32
CA GLU A 19 7.39 12.18 8.14
C GLU A 19 6.61 12.43 6.85
N LEU A 20 6.42 11.40 6.02
CA LEU A 20 5.62 11.49 4.80
C LEU A 20 4.14 11.72 5.14
N ASP A 21 3.51 12.70 4.48
CA ASP A 21 2.04 12.84 4.51
C ASP A 21 1.39 11.78 3.62
N PRO A 22 0.70 10.77 4.21
CA PRO A 22 0.10 9.69 3.44
C PRO A 22 -1.14 10.12 2.67
N LEU A 23 -1.66 11.34 2.88
CA LEU A 23 -2.83 11.86 2.17
C LEU A 23 -2.45 12.65 0.91
N ASN A 24 -1.19 13.06 0.79
CA ASN A 24 -0.67 13.90 -0.29
C ASN A 24 0.54 13.27 -1.01
N ALA A 25 0.58 11.94 -1.07
CA ALA A 25 1.60 11.20 -1.80
C ALA A 25 1.11 10.69 -3.17
N ARG A 26 2.07 10.24 -3.98
CA ARG A 26 1.85 9.76 -5.35
C ARG A 26 2.54 8.41 -5.53
N ILE A 27 1.82 7.48 -6.15
CA ILE A 27 2.28 6.10 -6.36
C ILE A 27 2.69 5.96 -7.82
N GLU A 28 3.95 5.60 -8.04
CA GLU A 28 4.53 5.38 -9.36
C GLU A 28 5.15 3.99 -9.47
N ALA A 29 4.92 3.32 -10.59
CA ALA A 29 5.58 2.06 -10.94
C ALA A 29 6.08 2.10 -12.39
N ARG A 30 7.33 1.68 -12.58
CA ARG A 30 8.00 1.61 -13.89
C ARG A 30 8.52 0.19 -14.11
N VAL A 31 8.39 -0.31 -15.34
CA VAL A 31 8.98 -1.59 -15.76
C VAL A 31 10.05 -1.26 -16.80
N GLY A 32 11.32 -1.37 -16.39
CA GLY A 32 12.43 -0.80 -17.14
C GLY A 32 12.30 0.74 -17.20
N HIS A 33 12.23 1.29 -18.41
CA HIS A 33 12.07 2.74 -18.65
C HIS A 33 10.63 3.17 -18.95
N VAL A 34 9.67 2.25 -18.91
CA VAL A 34 8.27 2.52 -19.28
C VAL A 34 7.44 2.67 -18.01
N GLU A 35 6.75 3.80 -17.88
CA GLU A 35 5.77 4.04 -16.81
C GLU A 35 4.54 3.15 -17.01
N LYS A 36 4.13 2.46 -15.94
CA LYS A 36 2.98 1.54 -15.94
C LYS A 36 1.89 1.96 -14.96
N GLN A 37 2.26 2.58 -13.84
CA GLN A 37 1.32 3.11 -12.87
C GLN A 37 1.81 4.47 -12.42
N ASN A 38 0.87 5.39 -12.30
CA ASN A 38 1.12 6.75 -11.91
C ASN A 38 -0.24 7.32 -11.45
N SER A 39 -0.45 7.30 -10.13
CA SER A 39 -1.70 7.75 -9.53
C SER A 39 -1.44 8.50 -8.23
N PRO A 40 -2.05 9.68 -8.02
CA PRO A 40 -2.09 10.30 -6.70
C PRO A 40 -2.97 9.50 -5.74
N ILE A 41 -2.64 9.51 -4.45
CA ILE A 41 -3.38 8.76 -3.40
C ILE A 41 -4.84 9.23 -3.26
N ASN A 42 -5.14 10.47 -3.64
CA ASN A 42 -6.51 11.00 -3.60
C ASN A 42 -7.48 10.32 -4.59
N LEU A 43 -6.98 9.56 -5.56
CA LEU A 43 -7.80 8.77 -6.50
C LEU A 43 -8.08 7.35 -5.99
N MET A 44 -7.60 6.97 -4.80
CA MET A 44 -7.92 5.67 -4.24
C MET A 44 -9.43 5.53 -3.98
N ILE A 45 -10.01 4.43 -4.43
CA ILE A 45 -11.43 4.10 -4.25
C ILE A 45 -11.79 3.99 -2.76
N VAL A 46 -10.86 3.48 -1.94
CA VAL A 46 -11.00 3.38 -0.49
C VAL A 46 -9.88 4.18 0.17
N PRO A 47 -10.15 5.27 0.88
CA PRO A 47 -9.13 6.06 1.57
C PRO A 47 -8.36 5.24 2.62
N ILE A 48 -7.08 5.58 2.85
CA ILE A 48 -6.21 4.88 3.83
C ILE A 48 -6.89 4.83 5.21
N LYS A 49 -7.44 5.96 5.66
CA LYS A 49 -8.15 6.07 6.94
C LYS A 49 -9.30 5.07 7.08
N ASP A 50 -10.04 4.84 6.00
CA ASP A 50 -11.23 3.98 6.00
C ASP A 50 -10.80 2.51 5.97
N MET A 51 -9.72 2.19 5.25
CA MET A 51 -9.08 0.87 5.31
C MET A 51 -8.63 0.53 6.74
N VAL A 52 -7.89 1.45 7.40
CA VAL A 52 -7.40 1.22 8.77
C VAL A 52 -8.57 1.04 9.74
N ALA A 53 -9.60 1.88 9.65
CA ALA A 53 -10.78 1.79 10.51
C ALA A 53 -11.52 0.46 10.33
N TYR A 54 -11.79 0.07 9.08
CA TYR A 54 -12.46 -1.18 8.76
C TYR A 54 -11.66 -2.40 9.24
N LEU A 55 -10.37 -2.48 8.91
CA LEU A 55 -9.52 -3.60 9.32
C LEU A 55 -9.39 -3.69 10.84
N SER A 56 -9.25 -2.56 11.54
CA SER A 56 -9.18 -2.52 13.01
C SER A 56 -10.47 -2.97 13.69
N SER A 57 -11.63 -2.81 13.03
CA SER A 57 -12.92 -3.29 13.55
C SER A 57 -13.12 -4.80 13.38
N VAL A 58 -12.50 -5.38 12.35
CA VAL A 58 -12.63 -6.81 12.01
C VAL A 58 -11.55 -7.66 12.69
N MET A 59 -10.34 -7.13 12.84
CA MET A 59 -9.20 -7.83 13.45
C MET A 59 -8.26 -6.87 14.19
N THR A 60 -7.56 -7.37 15.21
CA THR A 60 -6.56 -6.59 15.93
C THR A 60 -5.33 -6.36 15.07
N LEU A 61 -5.05 -5.10 14.72
CA LEU A 61 -3.80 -4.70 14.08
C LEU A 61 -2.66 -4.69 15.10
N LYS A 62 -1.67 -5.57 14.90
CA LYS A 62 -0.45 -5.60 15.72
C LYS A 62 0.58 -4.61 15.18
N LYS A 63 1.45 -4.12 16.06
CA LYS A 63 2.63 -3.32 15.66
C LYS A 63 3.44 -4.11 14.63
N GLY A 64 3.69 -3.49 13.46
CA GLY A 64 4.37 -4.13 12.33
C GLY A 64 3.45 -4.81 11.31
N ALA A 65 2.12 -4.78 11.51
CA ALA A 65 1.17 -5.20 10.46
C ALA A 65 1.29 -4.26 9.23
N VAL A 66 1.35 -4.85 8.04
CA VAL A 66 1.50 -4.13 6.78
C VAL A 66 0.19 -4.18 5.99
N MET A 67 -0.32 -3.01 5.62
CA MET A 67 -1.46 -2.84 4.70
C MET A 67 -0.95 -2.38 3.34
N ARG A 68 -1.55 -2.89 2.26
CA ARG A 68 -1.19 -2.54 0.87
C ARG A 68 -2.44 -2.22 0.06
N GLU A 69 -2.28 -1.33 -0.90
CA GLU A 69 -3.27 -1.13 -1.95
C GLU A 69 -3.35 -2.38 -2.84
N ILE A 70 -4.56 -2.77 -3.21
CA ILE A 70 -4.79 -3.77 -4.25
C ILE A 70 -5.31 -3.00 -5.46
N GLY A 71 -4.41 -2.75 -6.41
CA GLY A 71 -4.76 -2.29 -7.76
C GLY A 71 -5.52 -3.35 -8.55
#